data_AF-A0A517MD59-F1
#
_entry.id   AF-A0A517MD59-F1
#
_cell.length_a   1.000
_cell.length_b   1.000
_cell.length_c   1.000
_cell.angle_alpha   90.00
_cell.angle_beta   90.00
_cell.angle_gamma   90.00
#
_symmetry.space_group_name_H-M   'P 1'
#
loop_
_entity.id
_entity.type
_entity.pdbx_description
1 polymer ?
#
loop_
_entity_poly.entity_id
_entity_poly.type
_entity_poly.pdbx_seq_one_letter_code
_entity_poly.pdbx_strand_id
1 'polypeptide(L)'
;MGKINMCKRCVIVDDVRASREKVSTWLTRQGFECVIAADGNEAWRQIQSNPPHLILTDISMPNCCGLELLKRVRQSDSSEIKTIPVLVITSLHDGQLAETIQQFGGNALIAKPLDMQSTLSIVTAVLASDSPTIELIVHDPENRNIGDGQVSPTFRRHVGNEINW
;
A
#
# COMPACT_ATOMS: atom_id res chain seq x y z
N MET A 1 18.84 28.36 -9.29
CA MET A 1 18.72 27.12 -10.08
C MET A 1 17.36 26.51 -9.75
N GLY A 2 16.39 26.58 -10.66
CA GLY A 2 15.01 26.15 -10.39
C GLY A 2 14.95 24.66 -10.11
N LYS A 3 14.33 24.25 -8.99
CA LYS A 3 13.89 22.87 -8.81
C LYS A 3 12.85 22.61 -9.89
N ILE A 4 13.19 21.81 -10.90
CA ILE A 4 12.17 21.23 -11.76
C ILE A 4 11.34 20.35 -10.82
N ASN A 5 10.11 20.76 -10.51
CA ASN A 5 9.19 19.95 -9.72
C ASN A 5 8.87 18.71 -10.54
N MET A 6 9.61 17.63 -10.32
CA MET A 6 9.32 16.34 -10.94
C MET A 6 7.95 15.86 -10.45
N CYS A 7 7.07 15.57 -11.40
CA CYS A 7 5.79 14.93 -11.16
C CYS A 7 6.04 13.57 -10.48
N LYS A 8 5.50 13.35 -9.29
CA LYS A 8 5.67 12.06 -8.58
C LYS A 8 4.73 11.03 -9.21
N ARG A 9 5.29 9.94 -9.71
CA ARG A 9 4.52 8.78 -10.19
C ARG A 9 4.04 7.90 -9.03
N CYS A 10 2.80 7.42 -9.06
CA CYS A 10 2.29 6.38 -8.15
C CYS A 10 1.62 5.23 -8.90
N VAL A 11 1.61 4.05 -8.28
CA VAL A 11 0.85 2.88 -8.74
C VAL A 11 -0.27 2.59 -7.75
N ILE A 12 -1.50 2.50 -8.23
CA ILE A 12 -2.72 2.24 -7.45
C ILE A 12 -3.26 0.87 -7.82
N VAL A 13 -3.32 -0.04 -6.85
CA VAL A 13 -3.65 -1.44 -7.03
C VAL A 13 -4.87 -1.78 -6.19
N ASP A 14 -5.95 -2.20 -6.83
CA ASP A 14 -7.22 -2.61 -6.21
C ASP A 14 -7.98 -3.36 -7.30
N ASP A 15 -8.77 -4.38 -7.03
CA ASP A 15 -9.52 -5.09 -8.08
C ASP A 15 -10.78 -4.31 -8.51
N VAL A 16 -11.33 -3.48 -7.62
CA VAL A 16 -12.49 -2.63 -7.87
C VAL A 16 -12.09 -1.37 -8.63
N ARG A 17 -12.49 -1.30 -9.92
CA ARG A 17 -12.20 -0.17 -10.81
C ARG A 17 -12.57 1.20 -10.21
N ALA A 18 -13.76 1.31 -9.63
CA ALA A 18 -14.23 2.56 -9.03
C ALA A 18 -13.36 3.01 -7.83
N SER A 19 -12.78 2.06 -7.08
CA SER A 19 -11.84 2.35 -6.00
C SER A 19 -10.56 2.98 -6.56
N ARG A 20 -9.96 2.36 -7.60
CA ARG A 20 -8.76 2.88 -8.28
C ARG A 20 -8.98 4.27 -8.86
N GLU A 21 -10.08 4.46 -9.60
CA GLU A 21 -10.40 5.74 -10.26
C GLU A 21 -10.62 6.87 -9.24
N LYS A 22 -11.26 6.56 -8.10
CA LYS A 22 -11.45 7.52 -7.00
C LYS A 22 -10.12 7.99 -6.42
N VAL A 23 -9.24 7.06 -6.04
CA VAL A 23 -7.92 7.39 -5.47
C VAL A 23 -7.04 8.10 -6.51
N SER A 24 -7.06 7.63 -7.76
CA SER A 24 -6.34 8.25 -8.87
C SER A 24 -6.78 9.69 -9.09
N THR A 25 -8.09 9.97 -9.01
CA THR A 25 -8.62 11.34 -9.13
C THR A 25 -8.09 12.24 -8.03
N TRP A 26 -8.03 11.77 -6.79
CA TRP A 26 -7.51 12.54 -5.67
C TRP A 26 -6.01 12.86 -5.83
N LEU A 27 -5.20 11.87 -6.19
CA LEU A 27 -3.75 12.03 -6.33
C LEU A 27 -3.36 12.82 -7.57
N THR A 28 -4.07 12.65 -8.69
CA THR A 28 -3.83 13.45 -9.91
C THR A 28 -4.05 14.94 -9.64
N ARG A 29 -5.06 15.29 -8.82
CA ARG A 29 -5.29 16.69 -8.39
C ARG A 29 -4.17 17.26 -7.53
N GLN A 30 -3.35 16.41 -6.92
CA GLN A 30 -2.14 16.79 -6.19
C GLN A 30 -0.88 16.76 -7.07
N GLY A 31 -1.02 16.57 -8.39
CA GLY A 31 0.10 16.56 -9.33
C GLY A 31 0.85 15.24 -9.40
N PHE A 32 0.22 14.12 -9.05
CA PHE A 32 0.79 12.78 -9.28
C PHE A 32 0.47 12.27 -10.69
N GLU A 33 1.42 11.56 -11.28
CA GLU A 33 1.16 10.69 -12.42
C GLU A 33 0.68 9.33 -11.88
N CYS A 34 -0.61 9.05 -12.03
CA CYS A 34 -1.21 7.83 -11.49
C CYS A 34 -1.25 6.73 -12.56
N VAL A 35 -0.73 5.55 -12.22
CA VAL A 35 -0.92 4.33 -12.98
C VAL A 35 -1.77 3.37 -12.16
N ILE A 36 -2.74 2.72 -12.80
CA ILE A 36 -3.68 1.81 -12.15
C ILE A 36 -3.39 0.36 -12.55
N ALA A 37 -3.59 -0.57 -11.62
CA ALA A 37 -3.46 -2.01 -11.84
C ALA A 37 -4.58 -2.77 -11.11
N ALA A 38 -5.14 -3.81 -11.73
CA ALA A 38 -6.25 -4.57 -11.15
C ALA A 38 -5.81 -5.66 -10.17
N ASP A 39 -4.54 -6.04 -10.16
CA ASP A 39 -3.96 -6.99 -9.22
C ASP A 39 -2.44 -6.77 -9.03
N GLY A 40 -1.85 -7.51 -8.08
CA GLY A 40 -0.43 -7.41 -7.79
C GLY A 40 0.50 -7.87 -8.93
N ASN A 41 0.06 -8.73 -9.85
CA ASN A 41 0.89 -9.15 -10.98
C ASN A 41 0.97 -8.08 -12.06
N GLU A 42 -0.15 -7.40 -12.34
CA GLU A 42 -0.15 -6.22 -13.21
C GLU A 42 0.68 -5.09 -12.62
N ALA A 43 0.48 -4.79 -11.34
CA ALA A 43 1.25 -3.77 -10.64
C ALA A 43 2.75 -4.07 -10.68
N TRP A 44 3.14 -5.32 -10.41
CA TRP A 44 4.54 -5.72 -10.42
C TRP A 44 5.22 -5.49 -11.77
N ARG A 45 4.57 -5.85 -12.89
CA ARG A 45 5.09 -5.57 -14.24
C ARG A 45 5.29 -4.08 -14.47
N GLN A 46 4.33 -3.25 -14.04
CA GLN A 46 4.42 -1.80 -14.18
C GLN A 46 5.53 -1.19 -13.30
N ILE A 47 5.72 -1.69 -12.08
CA ILE A 47 6.77 -1.27 -11.15
C ILE A 47 8.15 -1.60 -11.71
N GLN A 48 8.34 -2.80 -12.25
CA GLN A 48 9.62 -3.22 -12.84
C GLN A 48 9.96 -2.42 -14.09
N SER A 49 8.96 -2.08 -14.92
CA SER A 49 9.18 -1.31 -16.14
C SER A 49 9.48 0.16 -15.89
N ASN A 50 8.86 0.76 -14.89
CA ASN A 50 9.04 2.16 -14.51
C ASN A 50 8.76 2.28 -13.01
N PRO A 51 9.78 2.34 -12.14
CA PRO A 51 9.59 2.41 -10.70
C PRO A 51 8.78 3.65 -10.28
N PRO A 52 7.67 3.51 -9.53
CA PRO A 52 6.96 4.65 -8.96
C PRO A 52 7.65 5.18 -7.70
N HIS A 53 7.20 6.35 -7.26
CA HIS A 53 7.59 6.95 -5.98
C HIS A 53 6.69 6.50 -4.82
N LEU A 54 5.57 5.83 -5.13
CA LEU A 54 4.55 5.42 -4.17
C LEU A 54 3.72 4.26 -4.73
N ILE A 55 3.41 3.28 -3.90
CA ILE A 55 2.44 2.23 -4.20
C ILE A 55 1.29 2.34 -3.19
N LEU A 56 0.06 2.30 -3.68
CA LEU A 56 -1.13 2.11 -2.86
C LEU A 56 -1.79 0.80 -3.29
N THR A 57 -1.97 -0.16 -2.39
CA THR A 57 -2.47 -1.50 -2.74
C THR A 57 -3.58 -1.98 -1.81
N ASP A 58 -4.63 -2.58 -2.36
CA ASP A 58 -5.54 -3.45 -1.61
C ASP A 58 -4.87 -4.79 -1.32
N ILE A 59 -5.32 -5.46 -0.26
CA ILE A 59 -4.99 -6.85 0.04
C ILE A 59 -5.93 -7.78 -0.70
N SER A 60 -7.24 -7.51 -0.67
CA SER A 60 -8.25 -8.49 -1.09
C SER A 60 -8.45 -8.45 -2.61
N MET A 61 -7.49 -9.00 -3.35
CA MET A 61 -7.50 -9.04 -4.82
C MET A 61 -7.32 -10.48 -5.34
N PRO A 62 -7.86 -10.81 -6.53
CA PRO A 62 -7.56 -12.07 -7.20
C PRO A 62 -6.09 -12.13 -7.66
N ASN A 63 -5.61 -13.35 -7.93
CA ASN A 63 -4.29 -13.67 -8.51
C ASN A 63 -3.06 -13.37 -7.64
N CYS A 64 -2.84 -12.12 -7.24
CA CYS A 64 -1.71 -11.68 -6.42
C CYS A 64 -2.21 -10.59 -5.47
N CYS A 65 -2.21 -10.91 -4.17
CA CYS A 65 -2.71 -10.01 -3.14
C CYS A 65 -1.70 -8.88 -2.82
N GLY A 66 -2.16 -7.82 -2.17
CA GLY A 66 -1.29 -6.68 -1.83
C GLY A 66 -0.12 -7.03 -0.91
N LEU A 67 -0.27 -8.04 -0.04
CA LEU A 67 0.82 -8.49 0.82
C LEU A 67 1.90 -9.23 0.05
N GLU A 68 1.52 -10.05 -0.93
CA GLU A 68 2.47 -10.67 -1.86
C GLU A 68 3.20 -9.62 -2.71
N LEU A 69 2.47 -8.62 -3.21
CA LEU A 69 3.08 -7.50 -3.92
C LEU A 69 4.10 -6.76 -3.04
N LEU A 70 3.74 -6.43 -1.81
CA LEU A 70 4.63 -5.78 -0.84
C LEU A 70 5.92 -6.58 -0.64
N LYS A 71 5.82 -7.91 -0.45
CA LYS A 71 6.99 -8.78 -0.33
C LYS A 71 7.87 -8.74 -1.58
N ARG A 72 7.28 -8.86 -2.77
CA ARG A 72 8.03 -8.77 -4.04
C ARG A 72 8.77 -7.45 -4.17
N VAL A 73 8.14 -6.35 -3.80
CA VAL A 73 8.77 -5.02 -3.78
C VAL A 73 9.99 -5.05 -2.85
N ARG A 74 9.85 -5.50 -1.60
CA ARG A 74 10.95 -5.54 -0.62
C ARG A 74 12.06 -6.52 -0.96
N GLN A 75 11.74 -7.62 -1.65
CA GLN A 75 12.69 -8.66 -2.09
C GLN A 75 13.36 -8.32 -3.44
N SER A 76 13.02 -7.19 -4.06
CA SER A 76 13.63 -6.76 -5.31
C SER A 76 15.14 -6.51 -5.18
N ASP A 77 15.92 -6.95 -6.17
CA ASP A 77 17.35 -6.64 -6.26
C ASP A 77 17.60 -5.15 -6.49
N SER A 78 16.67 -4.45 -7.14
CA SER A 78 16.75 -3.00 -7.38
C SER A 78 16.57 -2.22 -6.07
N SER A 79 17.59 -1.42 -5.72
CA SER A 79 17.56 -0.48 -4.58
C SER A 79 16.43 0.51 -4.65
N GLU A 80 16.14 1.02 -5.85
CA GLU A 80 15.04 1.94 -6.08
C GLU A 80 13.69 1.29 -5.74
N ILE A 81 13.44 0.09 -6.26
CA ILE A 81 12.17 -0.62 -6.04
C ILE A 81 11.99 -1.02 -4.58
N LYS A 82 13.02 -1.61 -3.95
CA LYS A 82 12.88 -2.13 -2.57
C LYS A 82 12.62 -1.04 -1.54
N THR A 83 12.98 0.21 -1.82
CA THR A 83 12.72 1.36 -0.95
C THR A 83 11.43 2.10 -1.25
N ILE A 84 10.66 1.70 -2.29
CA ILE A 84 9.41 2.39 -2.63
C ILE A 84 8.44 2.32 -1.43
N PRO A 85 7.89 3.46 -1.00
CA PRO A 85 6.87 3.45 0.04
C PRO A 85 5.60 2.73 -0.41
N VAL A 86 5.06 1.86 0.45
CA VAL A 86 3.85 1.07 0.19
C VAL A 86 2.79 1.39 1.24
N LEU A 87 1.65 1.89 0.78
CA LEU A 87 0.43 2.12 1.54
C LEU A 87 -0.53 0.95 1.27
N VAL A 88 -0.95 0.28 2.33
CA VAL A 88 -1.98 -0.76 2.24
C VAL A 88 -3.34 -0.14 2.53
N ILE A 89 -4.30 -0.35 1.63
CA ILE A 89 -5.67 0.17 1.75
C ILE A 89 -6.65 -0.99 1.70
N THR A 90 -7.32 -1.32 2.80
CA THR A 90 -8.10 -2.57 2.85
C THR A 90 -9.39 -2.45 3.65
N SER A 91 -10.38 -3.25 3.26
CA SER A 91 -11.59 -3.55 4.04
C SER A 91 -11.40 -4.79 4.93
N LEU A 92 -10.27 -5.48 4.83
CA LEU A 92 -9.94 -6.58 5.72
C LEU A 92 -9.70 -6.03 7.13
N HIS A 93 -10.24 -6.74 8.12
CA HIS A 93 -10.10 -6.40 9.52
C HIS A 93 -9.48 -7.59 10.25
N ASP A 94 -8.32 -7.35 10.87
CA ASP A 94 -7.64 -8.36 11.67
C ASP A 94 -6.70 -7.72 12.70
N GLY A 95 -6.65 -8.29 13.90
CA GLY A 95 -5.76 -7.84 14.98
C GLY A 95 -4.28 -7.87 14.62
N GLN A 96 -3.91 -8.77 13.72
CA GLN A 96 -2.53 -9.00 13.30
C GLN A 96 -2.15 -8.23 12.04
N LEU A 97 -3.09 -7.45 11.48
CA LEU A 97 -2.92 -6.82 10.18
C LEU A 97 -1.80 -5.77 10.17
N ALA A 98 -1.83 -4.85 11.14
CA ALA A 98 -0.84 -3.79 11.26
C ALA A 98 0.57 -4.36 11.48
N GLU A 99 0.72 -5.29 12.42
CA GLU A 99 2.00 -5.94 12.70
C GLU A 99 2.54 -6.68 11.46
N THR A 100 1.69 -7.45 10.77
CA THR A 100 2.09 -8.15 9.55
C THR A 100 2.58 -7.19 8.46
N ILE A 101 1.85 -6.10 8.21
CA ILE A 101 2.23 -5.11 7.20
C ILE A 101 3.56 -4.47 7.59
N GLN A 102 3.78 -4.16 8.86
CA GLN A 102 5.04 -3.63 9.35
C GLN A 102 6.20 -4.63 9.19
N GLN A 103 5.99 -5.90 9.54
CA GLN A 103 6.99 -6.97 9.36
C GLN A 103 7.37 -7.16 7.89
N PHE A 104 6.40 -7.03 6.97
CA PHE A 104 6.66 -7.05 5.52
C PHE A 104 7.18 -5.71 4.99
N GLY A 105 7.43 -4.72 5.85
CA GLY A 105 8.05 -3.44 5.50
C GLY A 105 7.10 -2.43 4.85
N GLY A 106 5.79 -2.53 5.06
CA GLY A 106 4.82 -1.51 4.64
C GLY A 106 4.96 -0.21 5.44
N ASN A 107 4.54 0.89 4.84
CA ASN A 107 4.74 2.24 5.41
C ASN A 107 3.46 2.82 6.02
N ALA A 108 2.29 2.38 5.55
CA ALA A 108 1.02 2.75 6.17
C ALA A 108 -0.07 1.71 5.91
N LEU A 109 -1.06 1.69 6.79
CA LEU A 109 -2.32 0.96 6.69
C LEU A 109 -3.47 1.97 6.80
N ILE A 110 -4.36 1.97 5.81
CA ILE A 110 -5.58 2.78 5.80
C ILE A 110 -6.79 1.85 5.70
N ALA A 111 -7.63 1.84 6.73
CA ALA A 111 -8.87 1.10 6.71
C ALA A 111 -9.90 1.80 5.80
N LYS A 112 -10.59 1.03 4.95
CA LYS A 112 -11.76 1.51 4.21
C LYS A 112 -12.94 1.73 5.20
N PRO A 113 -13.87 2.68 4.96
CA PRO A 113 -13.98 3.54 3.78
C PRO A 113 -12.96 4.68 3.76
N LEU A 114 -12.39 4.94 2.58
CA LEU A 114 -11.45 6.04 2.39
C LEU A 114 -12.13 7.42 2.37
N ASP A 115 -11.55 8.38 3.07
CA ASP A 115 -11.78 9.80 2.87
C ASP A 115 -10.55 10.47 2.20
N MET A 116 -10.81 11.54 1.44
CA MET A 116 -9.77 12.22 0.67
C MET A 116 -8.71 12.89 1.58
N GLN A 117 -9.13 13.51 2.68
CA GLN A 117 -8.26 14.36 3.48
C GLN A 117 -7.23 13.53 4.27
N SER A 118 -7.67 12.46 4.92
CA SER A 118 -6.78 11.54 5.64
C SER A 118 -5.87 10.80 4.66
N THR A 119 -6.41 10.33 3.53
CA THR A 119 -5.59 9.64 2.50
C THR A 119 -4.45 10.53 2.01
N LEU A 120 -4.74 11.79 1.63
CA LEU A 120 -3.71 12.72 1.16
C LEU A 120 -2.72 13.12 2.26
N SER A 121 -3.19 13.26 3.50
CA SER A 121 -2.32 13.54 4.65
C SER A 121 -1.32 12.40 4.88
N ILE A 122 -1.77 11.14 4.83
CA ILE A 122 -0.92 9.95 5.02
C ILE A 122 0.06 9.80 3.86
N VAL A 123 -0.40 9.99 2.61
CA VAL A 123 0.47 10.00 1.44
C VAL A 123 1.59 11.03 1.58
N THR A 124 1.26 12.23 2.05
CA THR A 124 2.23 13.31 2.26
C THR A 124 3.23 12.93 3.36
N ALA A 125 2.75 12.41 4.50
CA ALA A 125 3.60 11.99 5.60
C ALA A 125 4.58 10.88 5.20
N VAL A 126 4.09 9.86 4.49
CA VAL A 126 4.92 8.75 4.00
C VAL A 126 5.98 9.23 3.02
N LEU A 127 5.62 10.13 2.09
CA LEU A 127 6.55 10.66 1.09
C LEU A 127 7.54 11.70 1.61
N ALA A 128 7.30 12.26 2.80
CA ALA A 128 8.19 13.22 3.46
C ALA A 128 9.23 12.53 4.36
N SER A 129 9.07 11.24 4.63
CA SER A 129 10.05 10.50 5.43
C SER A 129 11.24 10.08 4.59
N ASP A 130 12.42 10.57 4.96
CA ASP A 130 13.70 10.15 4.40
C ASP A 130 14.21 8.82 4.99
N SER A 131 13.45 8.20 5.89
CA SER A 131 13.89 7.04 6.67
C SER A 131 13.25 5.74 6.18
N PRO A 132 14.03 4.67 5.93
CA PRO A 132 13.52 3.36 5.55
C PRO A 132 12.82 2.62 6.72
N THR A 133 12.96 3.10 7.95
CA THR A 133 12.39 2.52 9.17
C THR A 133 11.34 3.46 9.75
N ILE A 134 10.21 3.60 9.05
CA ILE A 134 9.06 4.31 9.62
C ILE A 134 8.23 3.29 10.40
N GLU A 135 7.85 3.65 11.62
CA GLU A 135 6.74 2.98 12.30
C GLU A 135 5.50 3.04 11.39
N LEU A 136 4.76 1.93 11.30
CA LEU A 136 3.63 1.84 10.40
C LEU A 136 2.59 2.92 10.76
N ILE A 137 2.27 3.82 9.81
CA ILE A 137 1.19 4.78 10.02
C ILE A 137 -0.14 4.04 9.88
N VAL A 138 -0.88 3.88 10.97
CA VAL A 138 -2.21 3.25 10.96
C VAL A 138 -3.30 4.31 11.01
N HIS A 139 -4.20 4.29 10.02
CA HIS A 139 -5.43 5.06 10.01
C HIS A 139 -6.62 4.12 9.96
N ASP A 140 -7.21 3.88 11.13
CA ASP A 140 -8.40 3.06 11.31
C ASP A 140 -9.36 3.77 12.28
N PRO A 141 -10.20 4.70 11.78
CA PRO A 141 -11.02 5.55 12.64
C PRO A 141 -12.08 4.78 13.42
N GLU A 142 -12.41 3.56 13.01
CA GLU A 142 -13.37 2.69 13.68
C GLU A 142 -12.70 1.58 14.49
N ASN A 143 -11.36 1.58 14.55
CA ASN A 143 -10.59 0.67 15.40
C ASN A 143 -10.91 -0.81 15.18
N ARG A 144 -11.15 -1.18 13.91
CA ARG A 144 -11.64 -2.50 13.50
C ARG A 144 -10.53 -3.55 13.42
N ASN A 145 -9.27 -3.12 13.33
CA ASN A 145 -8.11 -3.99 13.32
C ASN A 145 -7.60 -4.33 14.73
N ILE A 146 -8.46 -4.28 15.75
CA ILE A 146 -8.16 -4.83 17.07
C ILE A 146 -8.77 -6.22 17.16
N GLY A 147 -7.92 -7.23 17.30
CA GLY A 147 -8.31 -8.62 17.50
C GLY A 147 -8.04 -9.10 18.92
N ASP A 148 -8.58 -10.27 19.24
CA ASP A 148 -8.34 -11.01 20.49
C ASP A 148 -7.00 -11.78 20.50
N GLY A 149 -6.10 -11.46 19.55
CA GLY A 149 -4.87 -12.18 19.29
C GLY A 149 -5.02 -13.36 18.31
N GLN A 150 -6.24 -13.73 17.91
CA GLN A 150 -6.45 -14.76 16.88
C GLN A 150 -6.54 -14.17 15.47
N VAL A 151 -5.94 -14.89 14.53
CA VAL A 151 -5.94 -14.56 13.11
C VAL A 151 -7.24 -15.07 12.48
N SER A 152 -7.96 -14.20 11.79
CA SER A 152 -9.17 -14.55 11.07
C SER A 152 -8.90 -15.55 9.92
N PRO A 153 -9.84 -16.44 9.57
CA PRO A 153 -9.69 -17.35 8.44
C PRO A 153 -9.42 -16.62 7.11
N THR A 154 -10.04 -15.46 6.91
CA THR A 154 -9.84 -14.62 5.72
C THR A 154 -8.42 -14.11 5.66
N PHE A 155 -7.88 -13.60 6.77
CA PHE A 155 -6.51 -13.09 6.79
C PHE A 155 -5.48 -14.22 6.63
N ARG A 156 -5.69 -15.39 7.25
CA ARG A 156 -4.84 -16.59 7.07
C ARG A 156 -4.64 -16.95 5.59
N ARG A 157 -5.65 -16.77 4.75
CA ARG A 157 -5.55 -17.03 3.31
C ARG A 157 -4.51 -16.17 2.60
N HIS A 158 -4.22 -14.97 3.11
CA HIS A 158 -3.30 -14.00 2.51
C HIS A 158 -1.88 -14.07 3.08
N VAL A 159 -1.73 -14.50 4.33
CA VAL A 159 -0.41 -14.61 4.98
C VAL A 159 0.19 -16.01 4.92
N GLY A 160 -0.62 -17.04 4.66
CA GLY A 160 -0.18 -18.43 4.63
C GLY A 160 0.35 -18.92 5.99
N ASN A 161 1.34 -19.81 5.95
CA ASN A 161 2.04 -20.32 7.14
C ASN A 161 3.27 -19.48 7.54
N GLU A 162 3.43 -18.29 6.95
CA GLU A 162 4.70 -17.54 7.03
C GLU A 162 4.87 -16.72 8.30
N ILE A 163 3.83 -16.66 9.15
CA ILE A 163 3.90 -16.03 10.45
C ILE A 163 3.81 -17.15 11.48
N ASN A 164 4.91 -17.35 12.21
CA ASN A 164 4.93 -18.26 13.36
C ASN A 164 4.12 -17.58 14.47
N TRP A 165 2.92 -18.10 14.72
CA TRP A 165 2.02 -17.66 15.78
C TRP A 165 2.42 -18.29 17.12
#